data_AF-A0A7W9V042-F1
#
_entry.id   AF-A0A7W9V042-F1
#
_cell.length_a   1.000
_cell.length_b   1.000
_cell.length_c   1.000
_cell.angle_alpha   90.00
_cell.angle_beta   90.00
_cell.angle_gamma   90.00
#
_symmetry.space_group_name_H-M   'P 1'
#
loop_
_entity.id
_entity.type
_entity.pdbx_description
1 polymer ?
#
loop_
_entity_poly.entity_id
_entity_poly.type
_entity_poly.pdbx_seq_one_letter_code
_entity_poly.pdbx_strand_id
1 'polypeptide(L)'
;MKRTSVRRTVIAGAGVAALVSATLTLQSASAAPAAPDPLTAIAAGALATDISSDLGSDAAGSYYDAKNHKLVVNVLDDSAAERVRTAGAEPKVVKHSLAALNEARSTLKAKATIPGTSWAMHPKTNNVVVTADRTVRGEKLQRLNKVVDSLGDRAVVTRSAGTLRPLIAGGDAIWGSGSRCSLGFNVTKGGEPYFLTAGHCTNSVSSWSDQQGGQEVAATQSGSFPGDDYGLAKYTADTAHPSEVNLYSGTQVIAQAGEATVGQKVTRSGSTTQVHDGDVKALNATVNYQEGTVEGLIQTSVCAEPGDSGGSLFDGDTALGLTSGGSGNCSSGGETYFQPVTEALQATGTQIR
;
A
#
# COMPACT_ATOMS: atom_id res chain seq x y z
N MET A 1 19.63 12.92 92.00
CA MET A 1 18.37 12.51 92.65
C MET A 1 17.55 11.64 91.69
N LYS A 2 17.24 10.41 92.13
CA LYS A 2 16.16 9.45 91.79
C LYS A 2 15.41 9.56 90.43
N ARG A 3 15.49 8.49 89.62
CA ARG A 3 14.45 7.46 89.28
C ARG A 3 13.40 7.97 88.26
N THR A 4 13.09 7.28 87.15
CA THR A 4 12.52 5.92 87.07
C THR A 4 12.65 5.32 85.66
N SER A 5 12.80 3.99 85.58
CA SER A 5 12.67 3.16 84.36
C SER A 5 11.26 2.61 84.20
N VAL A 6 10.85 2.23 82.98
CA VAL A 6 9.85 1.17 82.77
C VAL A 6 10.34 0.18 81.69
N ARG A 7 10.23 -1.11 82.04
CA ARG A 7 10.64 -2.35 81.34
C ARG A 7 9.60 -2.82 80.30
N ARG A 8 10.01 -3.78 79.44
CA ARG A 8 9.36 -5.09 79.06
C ARG A 8 9.52 -5.38 77.55
N THR A 9 9.80 -6.57 77.00
CA THR A 9 9.95 -7.95 77.47
C THR A 9 10.76 -8.76 76.43
N VAL A 10 11.40 -9.82 76.91
CA VAL A 10 12.11 -10.93 76.23
C VAL A 10 11.21 -11.77 75.31
N ILE A 11 11.72 -12.28 74.17
CA ILE A 11 11.51 -13.68 73.75
C ILE A 11 12.82 -14.21 73.12
N ALA A 12 13.31 -15.30 73.70
CA ALA A 12 14.41 -16.13 73.22
C ALA A 12 13.91 -17.10 72.11
N GLY A 13 14.75 -17.34 71.11
CA GLY A 13 14.54 -18.38 70.09
C GLY A 13 15.88 -19.06 69.80
N ALA A 14 15.93 -20.36 70.05
CA ALA A 14 17.09 -21.24 70.05
C ALA A 14 17.84 -21.29 68.70
N GLY A 15 19.16 -21.47 68.78
CA GLY A 15 20.01 -21.66 67.61
C GLY A 15 19.99 -23.06 67.02
N VAL A 16 20.52 -23.16 65.80
CA VAL A 16 21.29 -24.31 65.30
C VAL A 16 22.36 -23.74 64.38
N ALA A 17 23.62 -24.00 64.73
CA ALA A 17 24.76 -23.77 63.86
C ALA A 17 24.82 -24.89 62.81
N ALA A 18 24.88 -24.52 61.52
CA ALA A 18 25.34 -25.38 60.45
C ALA A 18 26.26 -24.56 59.53
N LEU A 19 27.56 -24.80 59.68
CA LEU A 19 28.61 -24.30 58.78
C LEU A 19 28.46 -24.99 57.42
N VAL A 20 28.21 -24.22 56.37
CA VAL A 20 28.47 -24.63 54.99
C VAL A 20 29.35 -23.55 54.35
N SER A 21 30.64 -23.84 54.31
CA SER A 21 31.62 -23.13 53.51
C SER A 21 31.30 -23.35 52.02
N ALA A 22 30.66 -22.37 51.39
CA ALA A 22 30.49 -22.31 49.94
C ALA A 22 31.62 -21.47 49.34
N THR A 23 32.58 -22.15 48.72
CA THR A 23 33.56 -21.56 47.80
C THR A 23 32.82 -21.01 46.58
N LEU A 24 32.75 -19.67 46.48
CA LEU A 24 32.25 -18.98 45.29
C LEU A 24 33.27 -19.12 44.15
N THR A 25 33.15 -20.19 43.36
CA THR A 25 33.78 -20.25 42.04
C THR A 25 32.94 -19.41 41.08
N LEU A 26 33.43 -18.22 40.73
CA LEU A 26 32.92 -17.43 39.61
C LEU A 26 33.16 -18.22 38.31
N GLN A 27 32.16 -18.99 37.86
CA GLN A 27 32.11 -19.49 36.49
C GLN A 27 31.78 -18.31 35.57
N SER A 28 32.82 -17.71 34.99
CA SER A 28 32.66 -16.82 33.84
C SER A 28 32.21 -17.66 32.65
N ALA A 29 30.91 -17.85 32.49
CA ALA A 29 30.32 -18.37 31.27
C ALA A 29 30.64 -17.38 30.13
N SER A 30 31.60 -17.72 29.27
CA SER A 30 31.83 -17.00 28.03
C SER A 30 30.65 -17.31 27.11
N ALA A 31 29.66 -16.42 27.07
CA ALA A 31 28.62 -16.48 26.05
C ALA A 31 29.30 -16.30 24.69
N ALA A 32 29.19 -17.29 23.81
CA ALA A 32 29.56 -17.11 22.41
C ALA A 32 28.76 -15.91 21.85
N PRO A 33 29.37 -15.01 21.06
CA PRO A 33 28.63 -13.92 20.45
C PRO A 33 27.45 -14.51 19.66
N ALA A 34 26.26 -13.93 19.86
CA ALA A 34 25.07 -14.30 19.10
C ALA A 34 25.41 -14.20 17.61
N ALA A 35 25.01 -15.21 16.83
CA ALA A 35 25.12 -15.13 15.39
C ALA A 35 24.39 -13.87 14.91
N PRO A 36 24.96 -13.10 13.98
CA PRO A 36 24.28 -11.91 13.45
C PRO A 36 22.92 -12.29 12.90
N ASP A 37 21.92 -11.41 13.12
CA ASP A 37 20.57 -11.63 12.62
C ASP A 37 20.59 -11.79 11.09
N PRO A 38 19.75 -12.69 10.54
CA PRO A 38 19.66 -12.89 9.10
C PRO A 38 19.23 -11.60 8.40
N LEU A 39 19.83 -11.30 7.25
CA LEU A 39 19.54 -10.08 6.48
C LEU A 39 18.06 -10.03 6.11
N THR A 40 17.35 -8.99 6.50
CA THR A 40 15.93 -8.79 6.13
C THR A 40 15.81 -8.26 4.71
N ALA A 41 14.64 -8.40 4.09
CA ALA A 41 14.40 -7.84 2.75
C ALA A 41 14.57 -6.31 2.70
N ILE A 42 14.18 -5.59 3.75
CA ILE A 42 14.34 -4.13 3.86
C ILE A 42 15.83 -3.77 3.94
N ALA A 43 16.57 -4.42 4.82
CA ALA A 43 18.02 -4.19 4.96
C ALA A 43 18.77 -4.58 3.67
N ALA A 44 18.37 -5.65 3.01
CA ALA A 44 18.89 -6.05 1.70
C ALA A 44 18.63 -4.98 0.63
N GLY A 45 17.46 -4.31 0.64
CA GLY A 45 17.15 -3.22 -0.28
C GLY A 45 18.03 -1.99 -0.08
N ALA A 46 18.28 -1.60 1.17
CA ALA A 46 19.21 -0.50 1.49
C ALA A 46 20.64 -0.85 1.03
N LEU A 47 21.14 -2.02 1.41
CA LEU A 47 22.46 -2.49 1.02
C LEU A 47 22.61 -2.59 -0.51
N ALA A 48 21.57 -3.04 -1.21
CA ALA A 48 21.57 -3.10 -2.68
C ALA A 48 21.72 -1.72 -3.32
N THR A 49 21.13 -0.68 -2.71
CA THR A 49 21.24 0.70 -3.18
C THR A 49 22.66 1.22 -3.03
N ASP A 50 23.27 0.99 -1.87
CA ASP A 50 24.66 1.39 -1.59
C ASP A 50 25.65 0.70 -2.54
N ILE A 51 25.53 -0.63 -2.67
CA ILE A 51 26.39 -1.42 -3.57
C ILE A 51 26.20 -0.98 -5.03
N SER A 52 24.96 -0.74 -5.47
CA SER A 52 24.71 -0.31 -6.85
C SER A 52 25.29 1.07 -7.15
N SER A 53 25.26 1.98 -6.16
CA SER A 53 25.88 3.30 -6.26
C SER A 53 27.41 3.20 -6.41
N ASP A 54 28.04 2.33 -5.61
CA ASP A 54 29.48 2.07 -5.67
C ASP A 54 29.89 1.43 -7.01
N LEU A 55 29.14 0.42 -7.48
CA LEU A 55 29.42 -0.30 -8.72
C LEU A 55 29.20 0.52 -10.00
N GLY A 56 28.31 1.52 -9.98
CA GLY A 56 28.00 2.33 -11.15
C GLY A 56 27.50 1.50 -12.34
N SER A 57 28.19 1.58 -13.48
CA SER A 57 27.82 0.87 -14.71
C SER A 57 27.98 -0.66 -14.63
N ASP A 58 28.72 -1.14 -13.64
CA ASP A 58 29.00 -2.57 -13.48
C ASP A 58 27.86 -3.30 -12.76
N ALA A 59 26.89 -2.56 -12.21
CA ALA A 59 25.67 -3.10 -11.62
C ALA A 59 24.68 -3.59 -12.70
N ALA A 60 24.18 -4.82 -12.54
CA ALA A 60 23.24 -5.48 -13.45
C ALA A 60 21.90 -5.85 -12.77
N GLY A 61 21.55 -5.13 -11.69
CA GLY A 61 20.37 -5.36 -10.86
C GLY A 61 20.63 -6.29 -9.67
N SER A 62 19.65 -6.44 -8.79
CA SER A 62 19.79 -7.25 -7.58
C SER A 62 18.45 -7.88 -7.18
N TYR A 63 18.51 -8.90 -6.32
CA TYR A 63 17.32 -9.50 -5.72
C TYR A 63 17.63 -10.08 -4.34
N TYR A 64 16.62 -10.11 -3.48
CA TYR A 64 16.70 -10.80 -2.20
C TYR A 64 16.31 -12.28 -2.36
N ASP A 65 17.21 -13.17 -1.96
CA ASP A 65 16.93 -14.59 -1.80
C ASP A 65 16.40 -14.86 -0.39
N ALA A 66 15.07 -14.85 -0.29
CA ALA A 66 14.39 -15.06 0.98
C ALA A 66 14.65 -16.44 1.60
N LYS A 67 14.98 -17.46 0.81
CA LYS A 67 15.26 -18.81 1.34
C LYS A 67 16.58 -18.84 2.08
N ASN A 68 17.58 -18.13 1.56
CA ASN A 68 18.93 -18.10 2.11
C ASN A 68 19.22 -16.85 2.94
N HIS A 69 18.26 -15.92 3.04
CA HIS A 69 18.41 -14.62 3.69
C HIS A 69 19.61 -13.83 3.18
N LYS A 70 19.76 -13.77 1.84
CA LYS A 70 20.90 -13.13 1.18
C LYS A 70 20.47 -12.12 0.14
N LEU A 71 21.22 -11.04 0.02
CA LEU A 71 21.17 -10.17 -1.13
C LEU A 71 22.04 -10.77 -2.24
N VAL A 72 21.47 -10.98 -3.42
CA VAL A 72 22.20 -11.33 -4.64
C VAL A 72 22.31 -10.08 -5.51
N VAL A 73 23.52 -9.70 -5.90
CA VAL A 73 23.78 -8.57 -6.79
C VAL A 73 24.37 -9.09 -8.09
N ASN A 74 23.70 -8.77 -9.19
CA ASN A 74 24.21 -9.10 -10.51
C ASN A 74 25.30 -8.10 -10.92
N VAL A 75 26.39 -8.62 -11.46
CA VAL A 75 27.55 -7.85 -11.93
C VAL A 75 28.01 -8.33 -13.30
N LEU A 76 28.85 -7.56 -13.97
CA LEU A 76 29.31 -7.85 -15.34
C LEU A 76 30.66 -8.56 -15.41
N ASP A 77 31.45 -8.52 -14.33
CA ASP A 77 32.77 -9.14 -14.28
C ASP A 77 33.17 -9.54 -12.85
N ASP A 78 34.28 -10.27 -12.75
CA ASP A 78 34.79 -10.77 -11.47
C ASP A 78 35.33 -9.67 -10.55
N SER A 79 35.76 -8.52 -11.09
CA SER A 79 36.25 -7.39 -10.29
C SER A 79 35.11 -6.75 -9.51
N ALA A 80 33.98 -6.49 -10.18
CA ALA A 80 32.74 -6.07 -9.55
C ALA A 80 32.21 -7.14 -8.58
N ALA A 81 32.37 -8.43 -8.90
CA ALA A 81 31.99 -9.52 -8.00
C ALA A 81 32.73 -9.46 -6.65
N GLU A 82 34.04 -9.16 -6.65
CA GLU A 82 34.80 -9.02 -5.40
C GLU A 82 34.36 -7.83 -4.55
N ARG A 83 33.98 -6.71 -5.18
CA ARG A 83 33.42 -5.55 -4.48
C ARG A 83 32.11 -5.90 -3.79
N VAL A 84 31.23 -6.64 -4.47
CA VAL A 84 29.97 -7.15 -3.90
C VAL A 84 30.22 -8.08 -2.70
N ARG A 85 31.19 -9.00 -2.81
CA ARG A 85 31.55 -9.89 -1.68
C ARG A 85 32.06 -9.10 -0.49
N THR A 86 32.91 -8.10 -0.75
CA THR A 86 33.47 -7.22 0.30
C THR A 86 32.37 -6.43 1.00
N ALA A 87 31.33 -6.04 0.27
CA ALA A 87 30.14 -5.36 0.81
C ALA A 87 29.13 -6.32 1.51
N GLY A 88 29.43 -7.61 1.61
CA GLY A 88 28.61 -8.59 2.34
C GLY A 88 27.42 -9.16 1.55
N ALA A 89 27.41 -9.01 0.23
CA ALA A 89 26.38 -9.58 -0.64
C ALA A 89 26.94 -10.71 -1.53
N GLU A 90 26.04 -11.50 -2.14
CA GLU A 90 26.41 -12.59 -3.04
C GLU A 90 26.45 -12.09 -4.49
N PRO A 91 27.61 -12.05 -5.16
CA PRO A 91 27.66 -11.66 -6.55
C PRO A 91 27.15 -12.76 -7.47
N LYS A 92 26.51 -12.35 -8.55
CA LYS A 92 26.19 -13.21 -9.68
C LYS A 92 26.69 -12.54 -10.96
N VAL A 93 27.69 -13.12 -11.62
CA VAL A 93 28.12 -12.63 -12.93
C VAL A 93 27.02 -12.94 -13.95
N VAL A 94 26.58 -11.93 -14.70
CA VAL A 94 25.50 -12.03 -15.68
C VAL A 94 25.89 -11.43 -17.02
N LYS A 95 25.11 -11.73 -18.06
CA LYS A 95 25.42 -11.36 -19.44
C LYS A 95 25.00 -9.93 -19.80
N HIS A 96 23.88 -9.47 -19.26
CA HIS A 96 23.23 -8.23 -19.68
C HIS A 96 23.36 -7.15 -18.60
N SER A 97 23.93 -6.00 -19.00
CA SER A 97 23.95 -4.79 -18.18
C SER A 97 22.57 -4.16 -18.05
N LEU A 98 22.39 -3.32 -17.04
CA LEU A 98 21.17 -2.50 -16.92
C LEU A 98 20.95 -1.62 -18.16
N ALA A 99 22.02 -1.11 -18.77
CA ALA A 99 21.94 -0.35 -20.02
C ALA A 99 21.35 -1.20 -21.16
N ALA A 100 21.86 -2.42 -21.36
CA ALA A 100 21.35 -3.33 -22.38
C ALA A 100 19.88 -3.74 -22.15
N LEU A 101 19.47 -3.96 -20.89
CA LEU A 101 18.07 -4.24 -20.55
C LEU A 101 17.16 -3.01 -20.74
N ASN A 102 17.67 -1.81 -20.46
CA ASN A 102 16.94 -0.57 -20.74
C ASN A 102 16.79 -0.28 -22.24
N GLU A 103 17.79 -0.60 -23.06
CA GLU A 103 17.66 -0.56 -24.53
C GLU A 103 16.59 -1.52 -25.04
N ALA A 104 16.52 -2.74 -24.48
CA ALA A 104 15.47 -3.70 -24.78
C ALA A 104 14.08 -3.14 -24.43
N ARG A 105 13.92 -2.54 -23.24
CA ARG A 105 12.67 -1.85 -22.83
C ARG A 105 12.31 -0.68 -23.75
N SER A 106 13.29 0.11 -24.18
CA SER A 106 13.07 1.22 -25.12
C SER A 106 12.60 0.70 -26.49
N THR A 107 13.15 -0.41 -26.96
CA THR A 107 12.71 -1.07 -28.19
C THR A 107 11.29 -1.61 -28.08
N LEU A 108 10.95 -2.25 -26.95
CA LEU A 108 9.59 -2.71 -26.65
C LEU A 108 8.59 -1.53 -26.63
N LYS A 109 8.94 -0.44 -25.94
CA LYS A 109 8.13 0.79 -25.91
C LYS A 109 7.88 1.33 -27.32
N ALA A 110 8.92 1.40 -28.16
CA ALA A 110 8.81 1.95 -29.50
C ALA A 110 8.04 1.04 -30.48
N LYS A 111 8.19 -0.29 -30.38
CA LYS A 111 7.75 -1.24 -31.42
C LYS A 111 6.65 -2.20 -30.99
N ALA A 112 6.44 -2.40 -29.70
CA ALA A 112 5.58 -3.42 -29.11
C ALA A 112 4.66 -2.91 -27.99
N THR A 113 4.37 -1.60 -27.94
CA THR A 113 3.27 -1.06 -27.11
C THR A 113 1.93 -1.55 -27.67
N ILE A 114 1.45 -2.68 -27.16
CA ILE A 114 0.22 -3.36 -27.57
C ILE A 114 -0.68 -3.48 -26.34
N PRO A 115 -1.97 -3.09 -26.39
CA PRO A 115 -2.90 -3.31 -25.29
C PRO A 115 -2.92 -4.79 -24.87
N GLY A 116 -2.84 -5.03 -23.56
CA GLY A 116 -2.69 -6.38 -23.01
C GLY A 116 -1.24 -6.86 -22.85
N THR A 117 -0.24 -5.98 -22.95
CA THR A 117 1.17 -6.29 -22.67
C THR A 117 1.76 -5.46 -21.52
N SER A 118 2.70 -6.04 -20.78
CA SER A 118 3.55 -5.35 -19.81
C SER A 118 4.98 -5.89 -19.88
N TRP A 119 5.98 -5.16 -19.38
CA TRP A 119 7.35 -5.65 -19.33
C TRP A 119 8.14 -5.12 -18.13
N ALA A 120 8.94 -6.00 -17.53
CA ALA A 120 9.77 -5.70 -16.35
C ALA A 120 11.15 -6.35 -16.47
N MET A 121 12.17 -5.75 -15.87
CA MET A 121 13.47 -6.39 -15.71
C MET A 121 13.37 -7.46 -14.63
N HIS A 122 13.86 -8.66 -14.92
CA HIS A 122 13.83 -9.79 -14.00
C HIS A 122 15.27 -10.15 -13.59
N PRO A 123 15.77 -9.66 -12.45
CA PRO A 123 17.17 -9.78 -12.07
C PRO A 123 17.63 -11.24 -11.88
N LYS A 124 16.75 -12.17 -11.48
CA LYS A 124 17.14 -13.58 -11.34
C LYS A 124 17.50 -14.24 -12.67
N THR A 125 16.79 -13.89 -13.74
CA THR A 125 17.01 -14.42 -15.11
C THR A 125 17.81 -13.46 -15.99
N ASN A 126 18.14 -12.27 -15.48
CA ASN A 126 18.88 -11.20 -16.15
C ASN A 126 18.31 -10.81 -17.53
N ASN A 127 16.99 -10.79 -17.67
CA ASN A 127 16.32 -10.40 -18.92
C ASN A 127 15.07 -9.55 -18.64
N VAL A 128 14.47 -9.00 -19.70
CA VAL A 128 13.18 -8.34 -19.66
C VAL A 128 12.09 -9.38 -19.88
N VAL A 129 11.25 -9.61 -18.88
CA VAL A 129 10.07 -10.46 -19.02
C VAL A 129 8.93 -9.62 -19.55
N VAL A 130 8.42 -9.99 -20.72
CA VAL A 130 7.28 -9.37 -21.39
C VAL A 130 6.06 -10.24 -21.17
N THR A 131 5.11 -9.78 -20.38
CA THR A 131 3.85 -10.50 -20.14
C THR A 131 2.83 -10.09 -21.18
N ALA A 132 2.25 -11.07 -21.87
CA ALA A 132 1.15 -10.89 -22.79
C ALA A 132 -0.10 -11.60 -22.26
N ASP A 133 -1.16 -10.83 -22.07
CA ASP A 133 -2.43 -11.29 -21.53
C ASP A 133 -3.23 -12.11 -22.56
N ARG A 134 -4.37 -12.67 -22.16
CA ARG A 134 -5.18 -13.51 -23.05
C ARG A 134 -5.71 -12.78 -24.29
N THR A 135 -5.83 -11.46 -24.29
CA THR A 135 -6.37 -10.66 -25.40
C THR A 135 -5.34 -10.42 -26.52
N VAL A 136 -4.05 -10.55 -26.23
CA VAL A 136 -2.97 -10.46 -27.22
C VAL A 136 -2.90 -11.76 -28.03
N ARG A 137 -3.63 -11.82 -29.15
CA ARG A 137 -3.69 -12.95 -30.09
C ARG A 137 -3.48 -12.50 -31.55
N GLY A 138 -3.38 -13.45 -32.47
CA GLY A 138 -3.29 -13.18 -33.91
C GLY A 138 -2.11 -12.26 -34.27
N GLU A 139 -2.36 -11.26 -35.12
CA GLU A 139 -1.35 -10.30 -35.58
C GLU A 139 -0.65 -9.55 -34.44
N LYS A 140 -1.38 -9.24 -33.35
CA LYS A 140 -0.79 -8.59 -32.16
C LYS A 140 0.30 -9.47 -31.54
N LEU A 141 0.03 -10.76 -31.39
CA LEU A 141 1.00 -11.71 -30.83
C LEU A 141 2.18 -11.94 -31.78
N GLN A 142 1.92 -12.02 -33.10
CA GLN A 142 2.98 -12.16 -34.10
C GLN A 142 3.92 -10.96 -34.09
N ARG A 143 3.37 -9.74 -34.02
CA ARG A 143 4.16 -8.49 -33.89
C ARG A 143 4.98 -8.49 -32.61
N LEU A 144 4.37 -8.86 -31.48
CA LEU A 144 5.05 -8.93 -30.18
C LEU A 144 6.25 -9.87 -30.24
N ASN A 145 6.03 -11.11 -30.71
CA ASN A 145 7.07 -12.13 -30.83
C ASN A 145 8.19 -11.65 -31.75
N LYS A 146 7.88 -11.08 -32.92
CA LYS A 146 8.90 -10.53 -33.83
C LYS A 146 9.80 -9.48 -33.18
N VAL A 147 9.22 -8.59 -32.34
CA VAL A 147 10.00 -7.58 -31.62
C VAL A 147 10.86 -8.24 -30.53
N VAL A 148 10.31 -9.17 -29.75
CA VAL A 148 11.08 -9.87 -28.71
C VAL A 148 12.19 -10.72 -29.30
N ASP A 149 11.94 -11.43 -30.40
CA ASP A 149 12.96 -12.22 -31.11
C ASP A 149 14.13 -11.34 -31.59
N SER A 150 13.85 -10.10 -32.01
CA SER A 150 14.89 -9.13 -32.40
C SER A 150 15.78 -8.66 -31.24
N LEU A 151 15.35 -8.89 -30.00
CA LEU A 151 16.11 -8.57 -28.77
C LEU A 151 16.98 -9.74 -28.29
N GLY A 152 16.87 -10.91 -28.92
CA GLY A 152 17.59 -12.12 -28.50
C GLY A 152 17.22 -12.54 -27.08
N ASP A 153 18.21 -12.96 -26.29
CA ASP A 153 18.01 -13.42 -24.91
C ASP A 153 17.78 -12.29 -23.89
N ARG A 154 17.83 -11.03 -24.32
CA ARG A 154 17.55 -9.86 -23.45
C ARG A 154 16.08 -9.73 -23.09
N ALA A 155 15.18 -10.36 -23.84
CA ALA A 155 13.75 -10.33 -23.54
C ALA A 155 13.09 -11.69 -23.81
N VAL A 156 12.05 -12.01 -23.04
CA VAL A 156 11.27 -13.24 -23.20
C VAL A 156 9.79 -12.95 -23.05
N VAL A 157 8.95 -13.59 -23.87
CA VAL A 157 7.49 -13.49 -23.74
C VAL A 157 6.98 -14.55 -22.78
N THR A 158 6.19 -14.13 -21.81
CA THR A 158 5.38 -14.99 -20.93
C THR A 158 3.90 -14.73 -21.18
N ARG A 159 3.08 -15.78 -21.11
CA ARG A 159 1.62 -15.68 -21.26
C ARG A 159 0.95 -15.57 -19.90
N SER A 160 0.04 -14.61 -19.75
CA SER A 160 -0.90 -14.57 -18.63
C SER A 160 -2.28 -15.07 -19.07
N ALA A 161 -2.94 -15.83 -18.21
CA ALA A 161 -4.31 -16.30 -18.44
C ALA A 161 -5.34 -15.17 -18.25
N GLY A 162 -5.02 -14.14 -17.47
CA GLY A 162 -5.88 -12.98 -17.23
C GLY A 162 -5.84 -11.95 -18.35
N THR A 163 -6.66 -10.91 -18.24
CA THR A 163 -6.58 -9.67 -19.06
C THR A 163 -5.93 -8.60 -18.20
N LEU A 164 -4.93 -7.88 -18.72
CA LEU A 164 -4.43 -6.67 -18.09
C LEU A 164 -5.51 -5.60 -18.22
N ARG A 165 -6.09 -5.26 -17.08
CA ARG A 165 -7.05 -4.17 -16.91
C ARG A 165 -6.55 -3.29 -15.77
N PRO A 166 -6.74 -1.97 -15.83
CA PRO A 166 -6.65 -1.14 -14.64
C PRO A 166 -7.48 -1.80 -13.53
N LEU A 167 -6.91 -1.89 -12.34
CA LEU A 167 -7.68 -2.23 -11.15
C LEU A 167 -8.48 -0.98 -10.80
N ILE A 168 -9.72 -1.15 -10.34
CA ILE A 168 -10.47 -0.04 -9.76
C ILE A 168 -10.32 -0.12 -8.23
N ALA A 169 -9.74 0.92 -7.65
CA ALA A 169 -9.34 1.01 -6.25
C ALA A 169 -9.88 2.30 -5.62
N GLY A 170 -9.78 2.43 -4.30
CA GLY A 170 -10.11 3.69 -3.62
C GLY A 170 -9.32 4.86 -4.20
N GLY A 171 -9.94 6.03 -4.34
CA GLY A 171 -9.36 7.22 -4.95
C GLY A 171 -9.44 7.29 -6.48
N ASP A 172 -9.83 6.21 -7.17
CA ASP A 172 -10.05 6.24 -8.63
C ASP A 172 -11.32 7.00 -9.02
N ALA A 173 -11.31 7.56 -10.24
CA ALA A 173 -12.48 8.23 -10.81
C ALA A 173 -13.60 7.23 -11.12
N ILE A 174 -14.82 7.57 -10.69
CA ILE A 174 -16.05 6.90 -11.12
C ILE A 174 -16.98 7.92 -11.78
N TRP A 175 -17.62 7.50 -12.87
CA TRP A 175 -18.38 8.36 -13.75
C TRP A 175 -19.80 7.86 -13.94
N GLY A 176 -20.76 8.78 -14.02
CA GLY A 176 -22.13 8.46 -14.39
C GLY A 176 -23.01 9.71 -14.41
N SER A 177 -24.07 9.69 -15.23
CA SER A 177 -24.98 10.84 -15.40
C SER A 177 -24.30 12.19 -15.72
N GLY A 178 -23.11 12.17 -16.34
CA GLY A 178 -22.31 13.38 -16.61
C GLY A 178 -21.49 13.90 -15.41
N SER A 179 -21.58 13.24 -14.25
CA SER A 179 -20.84 13.56 -13.03
C SER A 179 -19.58 12.70 -12.88
N ARG A 180 -18.59 13.24 -12.17
CA ARG A 180 -17.42 12.52 -11.68
C ARG A 180 -17.40 12.55 -10.16
N CYS A 181 -17.23 11.38 -9.57
CA CYS A 181 -16.87 11.22 -8.17
C CYS A 181 -15.64 10.32 -8.06
N SER A 182 -15.25 10.00 -6.84
CA SER A 182 -14.16 9.09 -6.53
C SER A 182 -14.70 7.85 -5.81
N LEU A 183 -14.11 6.69 -6.08
CA LEU A 183 -14.36 5.47 -5.33
C LEU A 183 -13.74 5.61 -3.92
N GLY A 184 -14.47 5.24 -2.88
CA GLY A 184 -13.98 5.29 -1.50
C GLY A 184 -13.23 4.03 -1.11
N PHE A 185 -13.96 2.93 -0.90
CA PHE A 185 -13.37 1.65 -0.55
C PHE A 185 -14.10 0.50 -1.22
N ASN A 186 -13.35 -0.47 -1.73
CA ASN A 186 -13.92 -1.75 -2.13
C ASN A 186 -14.29 -2.56 -0.90
N VAL A 187 -15.54 -3.01 -0.84
CA VAL A 187 -16.12 -3.72 0.30
C VAL A 187 -16.83 -4.98 -0.17
N THR A 188 -17.18 -5.85 0.78
CA THR A 188 -17.99 -7.04 0.49
C THR A 188 -19.28 -7.03 1.29
N LYS A 189 -20.34 -7.61 0.71
CA LYS A 189 -21.62 -7.86 1.39
C LYS A 189 -22.10 -9.25 0.98
N GLY A 190 -22.17 -10.16 1.95
CA GLY A 190 -22.55 -11.56 1.68
C GLY A 190 -21.61 -12.27 0.68
N GLY A 191 -20.32 -11.91 0.66
CA GLY A 191 -19.33 -12.48 -0.27
C GLY A 191 -19.31 -11.83 -1.67
N GLU A 192 -20.28 -10.97 -1.97
CA GLU A 192 -20.38 -10.26 -3.25
C GLU A 192 -19.61 -8.93 -3.19
N PRO A 193 -19.05 -8.45 -4.31
CA PRO A 193 -18.23 -7.23 -4.34
C PRO A 193 -19.06 -5.96 -4.54
N TYR A 194 -18.72 -4.93 -3.76
CA TYR A 194 -19.32 -3.59 -3.80
C TYR A 194 -18.22 -2.54 -3.61
N PHE A 195 -18.59 -1.28 -3.76
CA PHE A 195 -17.78 -0.18 -3.25
C PHE A 195 -18.63 0.87 -2.53
N LEU A 196 -17.98 1.57 -1.61
CA LEU A 196 -18.51 2.77 -0.97
C LEU A 196 -18.04 4.02 -1.72
N THR A 197 -18.89 5.04 -1.77
CA THR A 197 -18.60 6.40 -2.25
C THR A 197 -19.50 7.39 -1.50
N ALA A 198 -19.55 8.66 -1.90
CA ALA A 198 -20.40 9.67 -1.26
C ALA A 198 -21.89 9.49 -1.63
N GLY A 199 -22.78 9.84 -0.70
CA GLY A 199 -24.23 9.75 -0.86
C GLY A 199 -24.74 10.72 -1.90
N HIS A 200 -24.26 11.97 -1.88
CA HIS A 200 -24.64 12.99 -2.86
C HIS A 200 -24.29 12.59 -4.31
N CYS A 201 -23.26 11.76 -4.48
CA CYS A 201 -22.91 11.14 -5.76
C CYS A 201 -23.95 10.08 -6.16
N THR A 202 -24.24 9.12 -5.28
CA THR A 202 -25.19 8.03 -5.57
C THR A 202 -26.64 8.48 -5.74
N ASN A 203 -27.05 9.61 -5.16
CA ASN A 203 -28.40 10.15 -5.34
C ASN A 203 -28.71 10.59 -6.77
N SER A 204 -27.68 10.93 -7.56
CA SER A 204 -27.82 11.40 -8.95
C SER A 204 -27.31 10.40 -9.99
N VAL A 205 -26.57 9.37 -9.56
CA VAL A 205 -25.92 8.39 -10.43
C VAL A 205 -26.41 6.98 -10.09
N SER A 206 -27.14 6.37 -11.01
CA SER A 206 -27.62 4.98 -10.87
C SER A 206 -26.65 3.93 -11.44
N SER A 207 -25.83 4.33 -12.42
CA SER A 207 -24.92 3.47 -13.18
C SER A 207 -23.53 4.11 -13.23
N TRP A 208 -22.52 3.34 -12.87
CA TRP A 208 -21.14 3.78 -12.73
C TRP A 208 -20.23 3.14 -13.75
N SER A 209 -19.33 3.94 -14.32
CA SER A 209 -18.20 3.52 -15.15
C SER A 209 -16.88 3.90 -14.49
N ASP A 210 -15.84 3.09 -14.71
CA ASP A 210 -14.45 3.38 -14.34
C ASP A 210 -13.74 4.31 -15.34
N GLN A 211 -14.44 4.72 -16.41
CA GLN A 211 -13.95 5.61 -17.45
C GLN A 211 -15.03 6.61 -17.88
N GLN A 212 -14.63 7.82 -18.25
CA GLN A 212 -15.56 8.83 -18.74
C GLN A 212 -16.24 8.35 -20.04
N GLY A 213 -17.57 8.22 -20.01
CA GLY A 213 -18.33 7.69 -21.15
C GLY A 213 -18.11 6.19 -21.41
N GLY A 214 -17.53 5.47 -20.45
CA GLY A 214 -17.28 4.04 -20.52
C GLY A 214 -18.53 3.19 -20.31
N GLN A 215 -18.35 1.88 -20.32
CA GLN A 215 -19.41 0.92 -20.01
C GLN A 215 -19.66 0.86 -18.50
N GLU A 216 -20.87 0.43 -18.12
CA GLU A 216 -21.19 0.19 -16.72
C GLU A 216 -20.28 -0.91 -16.13
N VAL A 217 -19.72 -0.63 -14.96
CA VAL A 217 -18.99 -1.59 -14.12
C VAL A 217 -19.69 -1.84 -12.79
N ALA A 218 -20.57 -0.94 -12.36
CA ALA A 218 -21.34 -1.06 -11.13
C ALA A 218 -22.65 -0.28 -11.17
N ALA A 219 -23.61 -0.69 -10.34
CA ALA A 219 -24.90 -0.03 -10.20
C ALA A 219 -25.16 0.37 -8.73
N THR A 220 -25.64 1.58 -8.52
CA THR A 220 -26.01 2.10 -7.20
C THR A 220 -27.10 1.23 -6.57
N GLN A 221 -26.94 0.93 -5.28
CA GLN A 221 -27.88 0.14 -4.48
C GLN A 221 -28.57 0.98 -3.42
N SER A 222 -27.84 1.91 -2.81
CA SER A 222 -28.36 2.81 -1.79
C SER A 222 -27.48 4.05 -1.67
N GLY A 223 -28.06 5.15 -1.19
CA GLY A 223 -27.37 6.39 -0.85
C GLY A 223 -28.11 7.09 0.29
N SER A 224 -27.36 7.77 1.16
CA SER A 224 -27.87 8.63 2.23
C SER A 224 -27.22 10.00 2.07
N PHE A 225 -28.01 11.01 1.72
CA PHE A 225 -27.64 12.44 1.67
C PHE A 225 -28.88 13.30 1.42
N PRO A 226 -29.10 14.42 2.15
CA PRO A 226 -28.35 14.87 3.33
C PRO A 226 -28.69 14.03 4.58
N GLY A 227 -28.22 14.45 5.77
CA GLY A 227 -28.24 13.69 7.02
C GLY A 227 -26.88 13.01 7.24
N ASP A 228 -26.56 12.09 6.34
CA ASP A 228 -25.26 11.44 6.20
C ASP A 228 -24.68 11.75 4.80
N ASP A 229 -23.50 11.22 4.47
CA ASP A 229 -22.97 11.29 3.10
C ASP A 229 -22.20 10.03 2.68
N TYR A 230 -22.92 8.91 2.53
CA TYR A 230 -22.38 7.67 1.97
C TYR A 230 -23.33 7.03 0.95
N GLY A 231 -22.75 6.26 0.05
CA GLY A 231 -23.45 5.49 -0.97
C GLY A 231 -22.79 4.13 -1.21
N LEU A 232 -23.59 3.16 -1.63
CA LEU A 232 -23.18 1.80 -1.95
C LEU A 232 -23.50 1.49 -3.40
N ALA A 233 -22.52 0.99 -4.15
CA ALA A 233 -22.71 0.46 -5.49
C ALA A 233 -22.25 -1.00 -5.57
N LYS A 234 -23.01 -1.83 -6.29
CA LYS A 234 -22.69 -3.23 -6.54
C LYS A 234 -21.95 -3.34 -7.87
N TYR A 235 -20.82 -4.05 -7.91
CA TYR A 235 -20.18 -4.38 -9.19
C TYR A 235 -21.08 -5.28 -10.03
N THR A 236 -21.28 -4.91 -11.31
CA THR A 236 -22.09 -5.63 -12.29
C THR A 236 -21.24 -6.31 -13.36
N ALA A 237 -19.97 -5.92 -13.47
CA ALA A 237 -18.98 -6.51 -14.37
C ALA A 237 -17.89 -7.27 -13.60
N ASP A 238 -17.19 -8.18 -14.28
CA ASP A 238 -15.92 -8.74 -13.81
C ASP A 238 -14.82 -7.69 -13.96
N THR A 239 -14.83 -6.68 -13.09
CA THR A 239 -13.78 -5.68 -12.95
C THR A 239 -12.97 -6.03 -11.70
N ALA A 240 -11.64 -5.93 -11.76
CA ALA A 240 -10.83 -6.27 -10.59
C ALA A 240 -10.90 -5.15 -9.55
N HIS A 241 -11.33 -5.51 -8.33
CA HIS A 241 -11.65 -4.58 -7.24
C HIS A 241 -10.85 -4.96 -5.96
N PRO A 242 -9.52 -4.75 -5.94
CA PRO A 242 -8.69 -5.07 -4.76
C PRO A 242 -9.10 -4.20 -3.55
N SER A 243 -8.84 -4.68 -2.33
CA SER A 243 -8.96 -3.83 -1.13
C SER A 243 -7.74 -2.94 -0.99
N GLU A 244 -7.65 -1.97 -1.90
CA GLU A 244 -6.53 -1.06 -2.04
C GLU A 244 -7.04 0.35 -2.34
N VAL A 245 -6.22 1.35 -2.01
CA VAL A 245 -6.38 2.76 -2.39
C VAL A 245 -5.26 3.13 -3.37
N ASN A 246 -5.61 3.76 -4.48
CA ASN A 246 -4.68 4.28 -5.47
C ASN A 246 -3.93 5.49 -4.90
N LEU A 247 -2.61 5.41 -4.86
CA LEU A 247 -1.72 6.50 -4.43
C LEU A 247 -1.19 7.33 -5.61
N TYR A 248 -1.66 7.07 -6.83
CA TYR A 248 -1.21 7.65 -8.11
C TYR A 248 0.29 7.42 -8.45
N SER A 249 1.06 6.90 -7.50
CA SER A 249 2.44 6.43 -7.59
C SER A 249 2.57 4.93 -7.28
N GLY A 250 1.47 4.29 -6.87
CA GLY A 250 1.38 2.91 -6.39
C GLY A 250 0.01 2.67 -5.75
N THR A 251 -0.10 1.68 -4.88
CA THR A 251 -1.33 1.41 -4.11
C THR A 251 -1.02 1.20 -2.63
N GLN A 252 -2.00 1.51 -1.77
CA GLN A 252 -2.01 1.21 -0.34
C GLN A 252 -3.03 0.12 -0.09
N VAL A 253 -2.61 -1.02 0.48
CA VAL A 253 -3.54 -2.06 0.93
C VAL A 253 -4.35 -1.55 2.11
N ILE A 254 -5.66 -1.78 2.08
CA ILE A 254 -6.57 -1.50 3.19
C ILE A 254 -7.06 -2.83 3.72
N ALA A 255 -6.84 -3.09 5.00
CA ALA A 255 -7.14 -4.38 5.63
C ALA A 255 -8.22 -4.26 6.71
N GLN A 256 -8.49 -3.05 7.19
CA GLN A 256 -9.41 -2.81 8.30
C GLN A 256 -10.08 -1.45 8.19
N ALA A 257 -11.15 -1.26 8.97
CA ALA A 257 -11.79 0.01 9.21
C ALA A 257 -11.63 0.41 10.66
N GLY A 258 -11.50 1.71 10.93
CA GLY A 258 -11.32 2.24 12.26
C GLY A 258 -11.91 3.64 12.41
N GLU A 259 -12.01 4.08 13.67
CA GLU A 259 -12.46 5.43 14.00
C GLU A 259 -11.29 6.42 13.93
N ALA A 260 -11.53 7.60 13.34
CA ALA A 260 -10.54 8.66 13.33
C ALA A 260 -10.35 9.26 14.74
N THR A 261 -9.15 9.72 15.03
CA THR A 261 -8.83 10.41 16.31
C THR A 261 -8.32 11.82 16.04
N VAL A 262 -8.73 12.80 16.85
CA VAL A 262 -8.22 14.19 16.74
C VAL A 262 -6.69 14.20 16.88
N GLY A 263 -6.01 14.88 15.95
CA GLY A 263 -4.55 14.93 15.86
C GLY A 263 -3.92 13.78 15.07
N GLN A 264 -4.71 12.79 14.64
CA GLN A 264 -4.23 11.70 13.79
C GLN A 264 -3.79 12.24 12.43
N LYS A 265 -2.64 11.75 11.94
CA LYS A 265 -2.19 11.98 10.57
C LYS A 265 -2.96 11.10 9.62
N VAL A 266 -3.41 11.68 8.52
CA VAL A 266 -4.29 10.99 7.58
C VAL A 266 -3.92 11.37 6.16
N THR A 267 -4.16 10.43 5.25
CA THR A 267 -3.99 10.60 3.82
C THR A 267 -5.35 10.49 3.14
N ARG A 268 -5.63 11.41 2.21
CA ARG A 268 -6.78 11.32 1.31
C ARG A 268 -6.30 10.94 -0.09
N SER A 269 -7.07 10.11 -0.78
CA SER A 269 -6.95 9.91 -2.24
C SER A 269 -8.27 10.22 -2.95
N GLY A 270 -8.21 10.96 -4.05
CA GLY A 270 -9.36 11.34 -4.87
C GLY A 270 -8.97 11.66 -6.31
N SER A 271 -9.95 11.65 -7.21
CA SER A 271 -9.71 11.69 -8.66
C SER A 271 -9.39 13.05 -9.26
N THR A 272 -9.58 14.14 -8.52
CA THR A 272 -9.24 15.50 -8.98
C THR A 272 -7.85 15.88 -8.56
N THR A 273 -7.59 15.84 -7.26
CA THR A 273 -6.35 16.37 -6.67
C THR A 273 -5.40 15.26 -6.23
N GLN A 274 -5.74 13.99 -6.49
CA GLN A 274 -4.91 12.83 -6.16
C GLN A 274 -4.70 12.71 -4.65
N VAL A 275 -3.45 12.55 -4.21
CA VAL A 275 -3.09 12.20 -2.84
C VAL A 275 -2.65 13.42 -2.06
N HIS A 276 -3.25 13.62 -0.89
CA HIS A 276 -2.89 14.70 0.02
C HIS A 276 -2.92 14.24 1.47
N ASP A 277 -1.94 14.69 2.24
CA ASP A 277 -1.85 14.44 3.68
C ASP A 277 -2.39 15.61 4.49
N GLY A 278 -2.75 15.32 5.74
CA GLY A 278 -3.16 16.32 6.72
C GLY A 278 -3.34 15.70 8.09
N ASP A 279 -4.06 16.41 8.97
CA ASP A 279 -4.42 15.87 10.28
C ASP A 279 -5.92 16.05 10.55
N VAL A 280 -6.47 15.13 11.31
CA VAL A 280 -7.82 15.24 11.89
C VAL A 280 -7.83 16.40 12.88
N LYS A 281 -8.74 17.35 12.68
CA LYS A 281 -8.89 18.55 13.51
C LYS A 281 -10.04 18.45 14.49
N ALA A 282 -11.15 17.81 14.09
CA ALA A 282 -12.30 17.58 14.94
C ALA A 282 -13.08 16.34 14.47
N LEU A 283 -13.96 15.85 15.35
CA LEU A 283 -14.90 14.74 15.10
C LEU A 283 -16.31 15.21 15.44
N ASN A 284 -17.32 14.50 14.94
CA ASN A 284 -18.74 14.84 15.10
C ASN A 284 -19.06 16.26 14.59
N ALA A 285 -18.44 16.67 13.49
CA ALA A 285 -18.72 17.94 12.86
C ALA A 285 -20.08 17.91 12.17
N THR A 286 -20.80 19.03 12.27
CA THR A 286 -22.03 19.28 11.53
C THR A 286 -21.74 20.30 10.43
N VAL A 287 -22.10 19.96 9.19
CA VAL A 287 -21.92 20.82 8.02
C VAL A 287 -23.28 21.10 7.39
N ASN A 288 -23.55 22.37 7.09
CA ASN A 288 -24.79 22.80 6.45
C ASN A 288 -24.52 23.12 4.97
N TYR A 289 -24.74 22.13 4.09
CA TYR A 289 -24.66 22.32 2.65
C TYR A 289 -25.92 23.02 2.11
N GLN A 290 -25.91 23.42 0.84
CA GLN A 290 -27.10 24.02 0.21
C GLN A 290 -28.26 23.03 0.12
N GLU A 291 -27.93 21.75 -0.01
CA GLU A 291 -28.84 20.62 -0.14
C GLU A 291 -29.41 20.15 1.21
N GLY A 292 -28.71 20.45 2.32
CA GLY A 292 -29.13 20.12 3.67
C GLY A 292 -27.97 19.94 4.65
N THR A 293 -28.32 19.64 5.90
CA THR A 293 -27.37 19.40 7.00
C THR A 293 -26.87 17.97 6.97
N VAL A 294 -25.57 17.78 7.19
CA VAL A 294 -24.91 16.49 7.39
C VAL A 294 -24.18 16.52 8.74
N GLU A 295 -24.32 15.48 9.54
CA GLU A 295 -23.80 15.41 10.90
C GLU A 295 -22.77 14.27 11.06
N GLY A 296 -22.09 14.21 12.21
CA GLY A 296 -21.19 13.08 12.52
C GLY A 296 -19.85 13.09 11.76
N LEU A 297 -19.51 14.16 11.02
CA LEU A 297 -18.37 14.17 10.11
C LEU A 297 -17.02 14.30 10.82
N ILE A 298 -15.98 13.77 10.17
CA ILE A 298 -14.57 13.98 10.51
C ILE A 298 -14.12 15.27 9.84
N GLN A 299 -13.63 16.25 10.60
CA GLN A 299 -13.04 17.47 10.04
C GLN A 299 -11.51 17.31 9.97
N THR A 300 -10.90 17.65 8.83
CA THR A 300 -9.44 17.58 8.64
C THR A 300 -8.89 18.85 7.99
N SER A 301 -7.56 19.01 8.02
CA SER A 301 -6.86 20.01 7.19
C SER A 301 -6.46 19.52 5.80
N VAL A 302 -6.88 18.31 5.41
CA VAL A 302 -6.58 17.79 4.08
C VAL A 302 -7.35 18.63 3.06
N CYS A 303 -6.72 19.03 1.96
CA CYS A 303 -7.43 19.74 0.89
C CYS A 303 -8.20 18.77 -0.02
N ALA A 304 -9.29 19.24 -0.62
CA ALA A 304 -10.07 18.52 -1.63
C ALA A 304 -10.73 19.52 -2.59
N GLU A 305 -11.05 19.07 -3.80
CA GLU A 305 -11.71 19.86 -4.84
C GLU A 305 -12.86 19.08 -5.50
N PRO A 306 -13.77 19.76 -6.26
CA PRO A 306 -14.88 19.08 -6.93
C PRO A 306 -14.43 17.86 -7.74
N GLY A 307 -15.07 16.72 -7.47
CA GLY A 307 -14.72 15.41 -8.04
C GLY A 307 -13.93 14.49 -7.09
N ASP A 308 -13.33 15.02 -6.02
CA ASP A 308 -12.71 14.19 -4.97
C ASP A 308 -13.76 13.56 -4.04
N SER A 309 -15.02 14.01 -4.10
CA SER A 309 -16.16 13.44 -3.38
C SER A 309 -16.22 11.92 -3.48
N GLY A 310 -16.44 11.27 -2.35
CA GLY A 310 -16.43 9.83 -2.18
C GLY A 310 -15.05 9.21 -2.01
N GLY A 311 -13.97 9.94 -2.29
CA GLY A 311 -12.59 9.45 -2.19
C GLY A 311 -12.18 9.09 -0.76
N SER A 312 -11.21 8.17 -0.65
CA SER A 312 -10.78 7.54 0.58
C SER A 312 -10.04 8.51 1.52
N LEU A 313 -10.33 8.45 2.82
CA LEU A 313 -9.49 8.94 3.92
C LEU A 313 -8.99 7.73 4.73
N PHE A 314 -7.67 7.61 4.91
CA PHE A 314 -7.06 6.44 5.53
C PHE A 314 -5.77 6.81 6.29
N ASP A 315 -5.31 5.88 7.13
CA ASP A 315 -4.01 5.91 7.81
C ASP A 315 -3.41 4.49 7.73
N GLY A 316 -2.32 4.34 6.98
CA GLY A 316 -1.76 3.03 6.67
C GLY A 316 -2.80 2.09 6.04
N ASP A 317 -3.06 0.95 6.67
CA ASP A 317 -4.03 -0.04 6.21
C ASP A 317 -5.45 0.15 6.75
N THR A 318 -5.71 1.26 7.45
CA THR A 318 -6.97 1.53 8.14
C THR A 318 -7.80 2.55 7.36
N ALA A 319 -8.98 2.13 6.89
CA ALA A 319 -10.00 3.02 6.34
C ALA A 319 -10.65 3.85 7.46
N LEU A 320 -10.78 5.16 7.24
CA LEU A 320 -11.32 6.11 8.22
C LEU A 320 -12.58 6.83 7.73
N GLY A 321 -12.61 7.28 6.47
CA GLY A 321 -13.75 8.03 5.98
C GLY A 321 -13.84 8.21 4.46
N LEU A 322 -14.97 8.76 4.02
CA LEU A 322 -15.31 9.06 2.64
C LEU A 322 -15.43 10.57 2.47
N THR A 323 -14.77 11.15 1.46
CA THR A 323 -14.78 12.60 1.22
C THR A 323 -16.21 13.09 0.98
N SER A 324 -16.75 13.96 1.83
CA SER A 324 -18.08 14.55 1.65
C SER A 324 -17.98 15.88 0.90
N GLY A 325 -17.24 16.82 1.47
CA GLY A 325 -17.12 18.17 0.94
C GLY A 325 -16.21 19.02 1.81
N GLY A 326 -16.07 20.30 1.48
CA GLY A 326 -15.14 21.17 2.18
C GLY A 326 -15.17 22.60 1.69
N SER A 327 -14.24 23.39 2.20
CA SER A 327 -14.00 24.77 1.78
C SER A 327 -12.52 25.01 1.52
N GLY A 328 -12.20 26.00 0.69
CA GLY A 328 -10.83 26.26 0.25
C GLY A 328 -10.46 25.46 -1.00
N ASN A 329 -9.17 25.22 -1.21
CA ASN A 329 -8.63 24.45 -2.34
C ASN A 329 -7.20 23.96 -2.03
N CYS A 330 -6.62 23.15 -2.92
CA CYS A 330 -5.28 22.59 -2.70
C CYS A 330 -4.12 23.57 -2.93
N SER A 331 -4.39 24.81 -3.37
CA SER A 331 -3.38 25.87 -3.53
C SER A 331 -3.27 26.81 -2.32
N SER A 332 -4.40 27.15 -1.68
CA SER A 332 -4.46 28.06 -0.53
C SER A 332 -4.74 27.35 0.81
N GLY A 333 -4.92 26.03 0.78
CA GLY A 333 -5.39 25.26 1.92
C GLY A 333 -6.91 25.34 2.07
N GLY A 334 -7.42 24.57 3.02
CA GLY A 334 -8.85 24.42 3.25
C GLY A 334 -9.16 23.45 4.38
N GLU A 335 -10.46 23.25 4.58
CA GLU A 335 -11.00 22.27 5.50
C GLU A 335 -11.85 21.29 4.71
N THR A 336 -11.62 19.99 4.91
CA THR A 336 -12.41 18.94 4.27
C THR A 336 -13.04 18.05 5.33
N TYR A 337 -14.28 17.67 5.07
CA TYR A 337 -15.13 16.86 5.92
C TYR A 337 -15.36 15.49 5.29
N PHE A 338 -15.37 14.47 6.14
CA PHE A 338 -15.46 13.07 5.71
C PHE A 338 -16.51 12.33 6.52
N GLN A 339 -17.32 11.54 5.83
CA GLN A 339 -18.25 10.59 6.44
C GLN A 339 -17.44 9.43 7.05
N PRO A 340 -17.59 9.11 8.36
CA PRO A 340 -16.97 7.92 8.94
C PRO A 340 -17.29 6.64 8.16
N VAL A 341 -16.25 5.88 7.80
CA VAL A 341 -16.43 4.67 7.00
C VAL A 341 -17.09 3.55 7.82
N THR A 342 -16.84 3.50 9.12
CA THR A 342 -17.42 2.51 10.05
C THR A 342 -18.94 2.63 10.10
N GLU A 343 -19.46 3.85 10.10
CA GLU A 343 -20.90 4.13 10.01
C GLU A 343 -21.47 3.63 8.67
N ALA A 344 -20.83 3.98 7.55
CA ALA A 344 -21.26 3.54 6.22
C ALA A 344 -21.25 2.01 6.09
N LEU A 345 -20.22 1.33 6.61
CA LEU A 345 -20.12 -0.14 6.64
C LEU A 345 -21.27 -0.75 7.45
N GLN A 346 -21.55 -0.22 8.64
CA GLN A 346 -22.64 -0.68 9.49
C GLN A 346 -24.00 -0.50 8.83
N ALA A 347 -24.29 0.70 8.30
CA ALA A 347 -25.57 1.02 7.67
C ALA A 347 -25.84 0.16 6.42
N THR A 348 -24.79 -0.14 5.66
CA THR A 348 -24.91 -0.93 4.42
C THR A 348 -24.80 -2.44 4.63
N GLY A 349 -24.37 -2.89 5.82
CA GLY A 349 -24.07 -4.29 6.11
C GLY A 349 -22.91 -4.82 5.29
N THR A 350 -21.87 -4.00 5.12
CA THR A 350 -20.66 -4.33 4.35
C THR A 350 -19.43 -4.39 5.26
N GLN A 351 -18.34 -4.96 4.74
CA GLN A 351 -17.05 -5.04 5.43
C GLN A 351 -15.90 -4.75 4.46
N ILE A 352 -14.81 -4.16 4.97
CA ILE A 352 -13.52 -4.12 4.26
C ILE A 352 -13.11 -5.56 3.93
N ARG A 353 -12.52 -5.72 2.74
CA ARG A 353 -12.20 -7.03 2.17
C ARG A 353 -10.85 -7.54 2.67
#